data_AF-H1LKY8-F1
#
_entry.id   AF-H1LKY8-F1
#
_cell.length_a   1.000
_cell.length_b   1.000
_cell.length_c   1.000
_cell.angle_alpha   90.00
_cell.angle_beta   90.00
_cell.angle_gamma   90.00
#
_symmetry.space_group_name_H-M   'P 1'
#
loop_
_entity.id
_entity.type
_entity.pdbx_description
1 polymer ?
#
loop_
_entity_poly.entity_id
_entity_poly.type
_entity_poly.pdbx_seq_one_letter_code
_entity_poly.pdbx_strand_id
1 'polypeptide(L)'
;MLYRLRNNFPRQARVLNIYGNLGNGSNSDGVVTTASALSLGYVLRDHVSFYQTFQAFGPKAQHSELHNNNLAVNKILTEFLWAKNYKDNSASELDQ
;
A
#
# COMPACT_ATOMS: atom_id res chain seq x y z
N MET A 1 -13.86 -18.35 1.52
CA MET A 1 -14.49 -17.64 2.66
C MET A 1 -14.52 -16.12 2.43
N LEU A 2 -13.37 -15.43 2.34
CA LEU A 2 -13.31 -13.96 2.18
C LEU A 2 -14.06 -13.40 0.95
N TYR A 3 -14.00 -14.10 -0.19
CA TYR A 3 -14.73 -13.69 -1.40
C TYR A 3 -16.25 -13.51 -1.19
N ARG A 4 -16.87 -14.33 -0.32
CA ARG A 4 -18.31 -14.20 -0.01
C ARG A 4 -18.61 -13.00 0.88
N LEU A 5 -17.66 -12.62 1.73
CA LEU A 5 -17.80 -11.48 2.66
C LEU A 5 -17.58 -10.13 1.99
N ARG A 6 -17.06 -10.10 0.75
CA ARG A 6 -16.83 -8.86 0.01
C ARG A 6 -18.10 -8.01 -0.10
N ASN A 7 -19.29 -8.62 -0.13
CA ASN A 7 -20.55 -7.90 -0.22
C ASN A 7 -20.80 -6.94 0.96
N ASN A 8 -20.11 -7.15 2.09
CA ASN A 8 -20.16 -6.27 3.26
C ASN A 8 -19.17 -5.09 3.15
N PHE A 9 -18.27 -5.11 2.17
CA PHE A 9 -17.31 -4.04 1.91
C PHE A 9 -17.98 -2.93 1.06
N PRO A 10 -17.73 -1.64 1.33
CA PRO A 10 -18.38 -0.56 0.57
C PRO A 10 -17.97 -0.55 -0.90
N ARG A 11 -18.95 -0.40 -1.81
CA ARG A 11 -18.69 -0.36 -3.26
C ARG A 11 -17.98 0.92 -3.71
N GLN A 12 -18.23 2.03 -3.02
CA GLN A 12 -17.60 3.32 -3.28
C GLN A 12 -16.16 3.41 -2.77
N ALA A 13 -15.70 2.44 -1.98
CA ALA A 13 -14.37 2.47 -1.38
C ALA A 13 -13.28 2.51 -2.46
N ARG A 14 -12.25 3.32 -2.20
CA ARG A 14 -10.98 3.30 -2.94
C ARG A 14 -9.98 2.55 -2.07
N VAL A 15 -9.20 1.66 -2.67
CA VAL A 15 -8.27 0.79 -1.94
C VAL A 15 -6.86 0.95 -2.50
N LEU A 16 -5.91 1.20 -1.60
CA LEU A 16 -4.47 1.12 -1.85
C LEU A 16 -3.92 -0.07 -1.07
N ASN A 17 -3.39 -1.07 -1.78
CA ASN A 17 -2.75 -2.23 -1.19
C ASN A 17 -1.23 -2.07 -1.23
N ILE A 18 -0.62 -1.83 -0.06
CA ILE A 18 0.82 -1.65 0.10
C ILE A 18 1.42 -2.98 0.56
N TYR A 19 2.48 -3.44 -0.11
CA TYR A 19 3.15 -4.68 0.25
C TYR A 19 4.66 -4.59 0.01
N GLY A 20 5.42 -5.44 0.71
CA GLY A 20 6.87 -5.47 0.64
C GLY A 20 7.43 -6.65 -0.17
N ASN A 21 8.60 -6.44 -0.78
CA ASN A 21 9.45 -7.49 -1.31
C ASN A 21 10.92 -7.16 -1.03
N LEU A 22 11.59 -8.01 -0.26
CA LEU A 22 13.00 -7.85 0.10
C LEU A 22 13.97 -7.93 -1.08
N GLY A 23 13.53 -8.44 -2.24
CA GLY A 23 14.38 -8.61 -3.41
C GLY A 23 15.44 -9.71 -3.28
N ASN A 24 15.35 -10.55 -2.24
CA ASN A 24 16.29 -11.63 -1.95
C ASN A 24 15.83 -13.00 -2.50
N GLY A 25 14.91 -13.03 -3.46
CA GLY A 25 14.33 -14.24 -4.05
C GLY A 25 13.16 -14.86 -3.26
N SER A 26 12.91 -14.44 -2.02
CA SER A 26 11.79 -14.96 -1.21
C SER A 26 10.40 -14.54 -1.70
N ASN A 27 10.31 -13.47 -2.51
CA ASN A 27 9.06 -12.83 -2.89
C ASN A 27 8.17 -12.54 -1.66
N SER A 28 8.76 -11.94 -0.64
CA SER A 28 8.12 -11.63 0.64
C SER A 28 8.72 -10.39 1.29
N ASP A 29 8.02 -9.85 2.29
CA ASP A 29 8.56 -8.85 3.22
C ASP A 29 9.32 -9.49 4.41
N GLY A 30 9.58 -10.80 4.34
CA GLY A 30 10.17 -11.61 5.42
C GLY A 30 9.15 -12.28 6.36
N VAL A 31 7.88 -11.86 6.33
CA VAL A 31 6.79 -12.41 7.16
C VAL A 31 5.60 -12.86 6.31
N VAL A 32 5.24 -12.07 5.31
CA VAL A 32 4.11 -12.26 4.42
C VAL A 32 4.60 -12.31 2.96
N THR A 33 4.11 -13.28 2.20
CA THR A 33 4.45 -13.42 0.79
C THR A 33 3.71 -12.39 -0.07
N THR A 34 4.33 -11.96 -1.17
CA THR A 34 3.70 -11.05 -2.15
C THR A 34 2.41 -11.64 -2.70
N ALA A 35 2.37 -12.96 -2.95
CA ALA A 35 1.17 -13.66 -3.41
C ALA A 35 0.02 -13.58 -2.39
N SER A 36 0.32 -13.74 -1.10
CA SER A 36 -0.68 -13.58 -0.03
C SER A 36 -1.21 -12.15 0.00
N ALA A 37 -0.33 -11.15 -0.02
CA ALA A 37 -0.73 -9.73 -0.03
C ALA A 37 -1.57 -9.35 -1.26
N LEU A 38 -1.21 -9.86 -2.44
CA LEU A 38 -1.92 -9.58 -3.70
C LEU A 38 -3.24 -10.33 -3.84
N SER A 39 -3.48 -11.38 -3.06
CA SER A 39 -4.74 -12.13 -3.08
C SER A 39 -5.97 -11.25 -2.76
N LEU A 40 -5.78 -10.15 -2.02
CA LEU A 40 -6.83 -9.17 -1.76
C LEU A 40 -7.44 -8.59 -3.05
N GLY A 41 -6.62 -8.39 -4.08
CA GLY A 41 -7.07 -7.89 -5.37
C GLY A 41 -8.08 -8.82 -6.05
N TYR A 42 -7.95 -10.14 -5.85
CA TYR A 42 -8.94 -11.10 -6.32
C TYR A 42 -10.26 -11.00 -5.55
N VAL A 43 -10.18 -10.81 -4.23
CA VAL A 43 -11.38 -10.68 -3.37
C VAL A 43 -12.19 -9.43 -3.72
N LEU A 44 -11.51 -8.32 -4.01
CA LEU A 44 -12.13 -7.00 -4.26
C LEU A 44 -12.42 -6.70 -5.75
N ARG A 45 -12.03 -7.59 -6.67
CA ARG A 45 -12.25 -7.41 -8.11
C ARG A 45 -13.73 -7.16 -8.40
N ASP A 46 -13.99 -6.15 -9.22
CA ASP A 46 -15.32 -5.68 -9.64
C ASP A 46 -16.26 -5.28 -8.50
N HIS A 47 -15.71 -5.06 -7.31
CA HIS A 47 -16.50 -4.73 -6.11
C HIS A 47 -16.26 -3.31 -5.61
N VAL A 48 -15.05 -2.77 -5.78
CA VAL A 48 -14.63 -1.44 -5.30
C VAL A 48 -14.53 -0.43 -6.44
N SER A 49 -14.62 0.87 -6.13
CA SER A 49 -14.54 1.93 -7.15
C SER A 49 -13.14 2.10 -7.72
N PHE A 50 -12.12 1.78 -6.93
CA PHE A 50 -10.72 1.88 -7.32
C PHE A 50 -9.86 0.93 -6.49
N TYR A 51 -8.95 0.23 -7.14
CA TYR A 51 -7.96 -0.62 -6.49
C TYR A 51 -6.60 -0.38 -7.13
N GLN A 52 -5.61 -0.03 -6.32
CA GLN A 52 -4.22 0.09 -6.75
C GLN A 52 -3.30 -0.65 -5.80
N THR A 53 -2.15 -1.06 -6.31
CA THR A 53 -1.10 -1.71 -5.53
C THR A 53 0.16 -0.86 -5.52
N PHE A 54 0.86 -0.81 -4.39
CA PHE A 54 2.19 -0.23 -4.30
C PHE A 54 3.14 -1.25 -3.68
N GLN A 55 4.22 -1.55 -4.41
CA GLN A 55 5.27 -2.45 -3.94
C GLN A 55 6.42 -1.62 -3.37
N ALA A 56 6.70 -1.77 -2.08
CA ALA A 56 8.00 -1.40 -1.54
C ALA A 56 9.00 -2.51 -1.89
N PHE A 57 10.21 -2.13 -2.32
CA PHE A 57 11.23 -3.08 -2.76
C PHE A 57 12.57 -2.84 -2.04
N GLY A 58 13.28 -3.93 -1.76
CA GLY A 58 14.61 -3.92 -1.13
C GLY A 58 14.56 -3.99 0.40
N PRO A 59 15.66 -3.66 1.10
CA PRO A 59 15.77 -3.85 2.56
C PRO A 59 14.71 -3.11 3.38
N LYS A 60 14.27 -1.94 2.92
CA LYS A 60 13.19 -1.15 3.56
C LYS A 60 11.78 -1.69 3.32
N ALA A 61 11.66 -2.79 2.56
CA ALA A 61 10.41 -3.48 2.33
C ALA A 61 10.16 -4.62 3.33
N GLN A 62 10.99 -4.74 4.36
CA GLN A 62 10.77 -5.68 5.45
C GLN A 62 9.47 -5.34 6.20
N HIS A 63 8.79 -6.37 6.72
CA HIS A 63 7.45 -6.26 7.32
C HIS A 63 7.25 -5.08 8.29
N SER A 64 8.11 -4.92 9.31
CA SER A 64 8.02 -3.80 10.25
C SER A 64 8.51 -2.47 9.65
N GLU A 65 9.45 -2.53 8.71
CA GLU A 65 9.95 -1.33 8.02
C GLU A 65 8.92 -0.74 7.07
N LEU A 66 7.91 -1.49 6.61
CA LEU A 66 6.81 -0.92 5.82
C LEU A 66 6.06 0.18 6.56
N HIS A 67 5.90 0.10 7.88
CA HIS A 67 5.21 1.10 8.70
C HIS A 67 6.16 1.90 9.62
N ASN A 68 7.46 1.58 9.63
CA ASN A 68 8.46 2.26 10.46
C ASN A 68 9.37 3.13 9.57
N ASN A 69 9.14 4.45 9.54
CA ASN A 69 9.99 5.42 8.85
C ASN A 69 10.24 5.16 7.35
N ASN A 70 9.27 4.58 6.64
CA ASN A 70 9.37 4.38 5.20
C ASN A 70 8.77 5.56 4.43
N LEU A 71 9.64 6.47 3.99
CA LEU A 71 9.25 7.68 3.26
C LEU A 71 8.45 7.38 1.98
N ALA A 72 8.77 6.30 1.26
CA ALA A 72 8.06 5.94 0.04
C ALA A 72 6.61 5.50 0.36
N VAL A 73 6.44 4.69 1.41
CA VAL A 73 5.11 4.29 1.90
C VAL A 73 4.34 5.50 2.44
N ASN A 74 4.97 6.36 3.22
CA ASN A 74 4.34 7.57 3.76
C ASN A 74 3.88 8.51 2.64
N LYS A 75 4.69 8.70 1.61
CA LYS A 75 4.35 9.52 0.45
C LYS A 75 3.12 9.00 -0.29
N ILE A 76 3.12 7.73 -0.71
CA ILE A 76 1.98 7.16 -1.46
C ILE A 76 0.70 7.09 -0.60
N LEU A 77 0.84 6.81 0.70
CA LEU A 77 -0.29 6.83 1.63
C LEU A 77 -0.88 8.24 1.73
N THR A 78 -0.01 9.24 1.85
CA THR A 78 -0.40 10.64 2.01
C THR A 78 -1.09 11.17 0.75
N GLU A 79 -0.52 10.89 -0.42
CA GLU A 79 -1.14 11.19 -1.71
C GLU A 79 -2.50 10.48 -1.84
N PHE A 80 -2.58 9.20 -1.49
CA PHE A 80 -3.81 8.43 -1.62
C PHE A 80 -4.94 8.98 -0.72
N LEU A 81 -4.63 9.38 0.51
CA LEU A 81 -5.60 9.89 1.48
C LEU A 81 -5.95 11.37 1.24
N TRP A 82 -4.98 12.21 0.87
CA TRP A 82 -5.12 13.66 0.89
C TRP A 82 -4.81 14.38 -0.43
N ALA A 83 -4.68 13.72 -1.58
CA ALA A 83 -4.34 14.38 -2.87
C ALA A 83 -5.26 15.55 -3.32
N LYS A 84 -6.36 15.87 -2.64
CA LYS A 84 -7.08 17.15 -2.83
C LYS A 84 -6.57 18.32 -1.97
N ASN A 85 -5.87 18.06 -0.86
CA ASN A 85 -5.53 19.03 0.18
C ASN A 85 -4.03 19.05 0.56
N TYR A 86 -3.22 18.10 0.07
CA TYR A 86 -1.81 18.04 0.42
C TYR A 86 -0.97 19.01 -0.43
N LYS A 87 -0.72 20.21 0.10
CA LYS A 87 0.43 21.03 -0.31
C LYS A 87 1.59 20.62 0.59
N ASP A 88 2.62 20.03 0.00
CA ASP A 88 3.84 19.70 0.71
C ASP A 88 4.54 21.00 1.16
N ASN A 89 4.46 21.32 2.44
CA ASN A 89 5.15 22.48 3.03
C ASN A 89 6.60 22.14 3.46
N SER A 90 7.06 20.90 3.29
CA SER A 90 8.42 20.48 3.65
C SER A 90 9.47 20.82 2.59
N ALA A 91 9.05 21.23 1.39
CA ALA A 91 9.94 21.83 0.38
C ALA A 91 10.37 23.27 0.74
N SER A 92 9.84 23.86 1.81
CA SER A 92 10.13 25.24 2.24
C SER A 92 11.34 25.37 3.20
N GLU A 93 11.92 24.27 3.68
CA GLU A 93 13.02 24.29 4.67
C GLU A 93 14.42 24.03 4.08
N LEU A 94 14.58 24.06 2.75
CA LEU A 94 15.89 23.92 2.09
C LEU A 94 16.39 25.20 1.42
N ASP A 95 15.67 26.32 1.54
CA ASP A 95 16.05 27.64 1.00
C ASP A 95 16.08 28.74 2.09
N GLN A 96 16.56 28.42 3.30
CA GLN A 96 16.93 29.42 4.32
C GLN A 96 18.34 29.17 4.87
#